data_AF-Q5ZJ28-F1
#
_entry.id   AF-Q5ZJ28-F1
#
_cell.length_a   1.000
_cell.length_b   1.000
_cell.length_c   1.000
_cell.angle_alpha   90.00
_cell.angle_beta   90.00
_cell.angle_gamma   90.00
#
_symmetry.space_group_name_H-M   'P 1'
#
loop_
_entity.id
_entity.type
_entity.pdbx_description
1 polymer ?
#
loop_
_entity_poly.entity_id
_entity_poly.type
_entity_poly.pdbx_seq_one_letter_code
_entity_poly.pdbx_strand_id
1 'polypeptide(L)'
;MAAGGGGGGRASSSAASSSAGALEASLDRKLQAVTNTMESIQGLSSWCLENKRHHNTIVYHWMKWLRRSAFPHRLNLFYLANDVIQNCKRKNAIVFRDTFAEVLPEAASLVKDPSVSKSIERIFKIWEDRNVYPEETILALKEALSTTFKTQKQLKETLNKQPNKPWKKSQTSANPKAALKSKIVAEFRPQSLIDELLLYKRSEDQIELKEKQLPP
;
A
#
# COMPACT_ATOMS: atom_id res chain seq x y z
N MET A 1 50.13 33.58 41.35
CA MET A 1 50.37 32.12 41.30
C MET A 1 49.11 31.45 41.84
N ALA A 2 48.44 30.47 41.24
CA ALA A 2 48.68 29.66 40.06
C ALA A 2 47.34 29.11 39.52
N ALA A 3 47.38 28.64 38.26
CA ALA A 3 46.59 27.61 37.55
C ALA A 3 45.50 26.83 38.33
N GLY A 4 44.40 26.34 37.76
CA GLY A 4 44.06 26.01 36.38
C GLY A 4 43.13 24.77 36.38
N GLY A 5 42.44 24.51 35.28
CA GLY A 5 41.62 23.30 35.03
C GLY A 5 40.13 23.61 34.88
N GLY A 6 39.48 23.56 33.72
CA GLY A 6 39.81 22.89 32.47
C GLY A 6 38.94 21.64 32.29
N GLY A 7 37.91 21.74 31.44
CA GLY A 7 37.38 20.61 30.66
C GLY A 7 36.33 19.72 31.31
N GLY A 8 35.04 20.00 31.04
CA GLY A 8 33.93 19.07 31.24
C GLY A 8 33.08 18.93 29.98
N GLY A 9 33.69 18.46 28.89
CA GLY A 9 33.02 18.25 27.62
C GLY A 9 32.28 16.91 27.53
N ARG A 10 30.97 16.99 27.25
CA ARG A 10 30.22 16.14 26.30
C ARG A 10 30.38 14.61 26.44
N ALA A 11 29.67 14.00 27.41
CA ALA A 11 29.49 12.54 27.51
C ALA A 11 28.11 12.03 27.03
N SER A 12 27.25 12.89 26.46
CA SER A 12 25.84 12.54 26.18
C SER A 12 25.56 11.93 24.80
N SER A 13 26.50 11.97 23.85
CA SER A 13 26.25 11.52 22.46
C SER A 13 26.57 10.05 22.19
N SER A 14 27.45 9.41 22.97
CA SER A 14 27.87 8.00 22.74
C SER A 14 26.87 6.97 23.31
N ALA A 15 26.17 7.31 24.39
CA ALA A 15 25.18 6.43 25.00
C ALA A 15 23.93 6.27 24.11
N ALA A 16 23.49 7.33 23.43
CA ALA A 16 22.32 7.30 22.54
C ALA A 16 22.54 6.47 21.27
N SER A 17 23.75 6.49 20.70
CA SER A 17 24.08 5.63 19.55
C SER A 17 24.16 4.15 19.95
N SER A 18 24.63 3.85 21.15
CA SER A 18 24.69 2.46 21.65
C SER A 18 23.31 1.87 21.95
N SER A 19 22.37 2.68 22.47
CA SER A 19 21.02 2.22 22.78
C SER A 19 20.17 2.03 21.53
N ALA A 20 20.34 2.88 20.51
CA ALA A 20 19.71 2.70 19.20
C ALA A 20 20.15 1.39 18.53
N GLY A 21 21.46 1.12 18.48
CA GLY A 21 21.98 -0.13 17.90
C GLY A 21 21.48 -1.38 18.63
N ALA A 22 21.35 -1.33 19.96
CA ALA A 22 20.80 -2.44 20.75
C ALA A 22 19.31 -2.70 20.45
N LEU A 23 18.51 -1.64 20.26
CA LEU A 23 17.10 -1.74 19.90
C LEU A 23 16.93 -2.36 18.51
N GLU A 24 17.70 -1.88 17.52
CA GLU A 24 17.65 -2.39 16.15
C GLU A 24 18.01 -3.88 16.07
N ALA A 25 19.09 -4.28 16.76
CA ALA A 25 19.50 -5.69 16.82
C ALA A 25 18.42 -6.57 17.48
N SER A 26 17.75 -6.05 18.52
CA SER A 26 16.64 -6.75 19.18
C SER A 26 15.43 -6.88 18.26
N LEU A 27 15.09 -5.82 17.52
CA LEU A 27 14.01 -5.81 16.54
C LEU A 27 14.28 -6.83 15.43
N ASP A 28 15.48 -6.83 14.84
CA ASP A 28 15.80 -7.74 13.76
C ASP A 28 15.69 -9.21 14.20
N ARG A 29 16.18 -9.56 15.40
CA ARG A 29 16.03 -10.91 15.95
C ARG A 29 14.56 -11.28 16.21
N LYS A 30 13.79 -10.38 16.82
CA LYS A 30 12.38 -10.63 17.19
C LYS A 30 11.48 -10.76 15.96
N LEU A 31 11.66 -9.89 14.97
CA LEU A 31 10.88 -9.90 13.72
C LEU A 31 11.26 -11.08 12.81
N GLN A 32 12.49 -11.56 12.89
CA GLN A 32 12.90 -12.81 12.23
C GLN A 32 12.21 -14.03 12.85
N ALA A 33 12.12 -14.08 14.18
CA ALA A 33 11.65 -15.24 14.92
C ALA A 33 10.13 -15.27 15.16
N VAL A 34 9.37 -14.25 14.74
CA VAL A 34 7.92 -14.21 14.96
C VAL A 34 7.22 -15.35 14.23
N THR A 35 6.32 -16.04 14.93
CA THR A 35 5.54 -17.17 14.41
C THR A 35 4.05 -16.84 14.47
N ASN A 36 3.20 -17.76 13.98
CA ASN A 36 1.75 -17.62 14.04
C ASN A 36 1.14 -17.99 15.40
N THR A 37 1.94 -18.33 16.41
CA THR A 37 1.42 -18.68 17.74
C THR A 37 1.02 -17.43 18.51
N MET A 38 -0.01 -17.58 19.35
CA MET A 38 -0.53 -16.46 20.14
C MET A 38 0.54 -15.90 21.08
N GLU A 39 1.34 -16.77 21.69
CA GLU A 39 2.41 -16.42 22.61
C GLU A 39 3.51 -15.61 21.91
N SER A 40 3.87 -15.99 20.68
CA SER A 40 4.89 -15.29 19.88
C SER A 40 4.40 -13.88 19.51
N ILE A 41 3.16 -13.78 19.01
CA ILE A 41 2.55 -12.51 18.60
C ILE A 41 2.35 -11.58 19.80
N GLN A 42 1.74 -12.06 20.88
CA GLN A 42 1.42 -11.25 22.06
C GLN A 42 2.68 -10.85 22.83
N GLY A 43 3.66 -11.74 22.94
CA GLY A 43 4.94 -11.44 23.57
C GLY A 43 5.68 -10.32 22.83
N LEU A 44 5.74 -10.38 21.50
CA LEU A 44 6.36 -9.34 20.70
C LEU A 44 5.54 -8.05 20.66
N SER A 45 4.21 -8.13 20.55
CA SER A 45 3.32 -6.97 20.60
C SER A 45 3.46 -6.21 21.92
N SER A 46 3.49 -6.91 23.05
CA SER A 46 3.69 -6.30 24.37
C SER A 46 5.02 -5.56 24.45
N TRP A 47 6.10 -6.18 23.96
CA TRP A 47 7.41 -5.55 23.89
C TRP A 47 7.40 -4.30 22.99
N CYS A 48 6.73 -4.32 21.84
CA CYS A 48 6.59 -3.13 20.99
C CYS A 48 5.85 -1.99 21.71
N LEU A 49 4.77 -2.31 22.43
CA LEU A 49 3.95 -1.33 23.16
C LEU A 49 4.69 -0.71 24.35
N GLU A 50 5.56 -1.48 25.02
CA GLU A 50 6.46 -0.98 26.08
C GLU A 50 7.50 0.00 25.51
N ASN A 51 7.99 -0.27 24.30
CA ASN A 51 8.96 0.56 23.59
C ASN A 51 8.33 1.65 22.72
N LYS A 52 7.11 2.11 23.04
CA LYS A 52 6.34 3.10 22.26
C LYS A 52 7.07 4.41 21.96
N ARG A 53 8.09 4.79 22.73
CA ARG A 53 8.94 5.97 22.42
C ARG A 53 9.70 5.82 21.10
N HIS A 54 9.86 4.59 20.63
CA HIS A 54 10.56 4.21 19.40
C HIS A 54 9.60 3.71 18.32
N HIS A 55 8.32 4.12 18.36
CA HIS A 55 7.29 3.66 17.42
C HIS A 55 7.73 3.77 15.95
N ASN A 56 8.35 4.89 15.55
CA ASN A 56 8.87 5.09 14.20
C ASN A 56 9.90 4.02 13.81
N THR A 57 10.88 3.76 14.66
CA THR A 57 11.92 2.74 14.42
C THR A 57 11.30 1.34 14.36
N ILE A 58 10.36 1.02 15.25
CA ILE A 58 9.69 -0.27 15.27
C ILE A 58 8.92 -0.51 13.97
N VAL A 59 8.12 0.47 13.52
CA VAL A 59 7.33 0.38 12.28
C VAL A 59 8.24 0.33 11.05
N TYR A 60 9.33 1.11 11.05
CA TYR A 60 10.33 1.05 9.99
C TYR A 60 10.95 -0.36 9.85
N HIS A 61 11.38 -0.97 10.96
CA HIS A 61 11.93 -2.33 10.94
C HIS A 61 10.89 -3.39 10.58
N TRP A 62 9.65 -3.22 11.06
CA TRP A 62 8.53 -4.09 10.65
C TRP A 62 8.36 -4.09 9.14
N MET A 63 8.35 -2.91 8.51
CA MET A 63 8.21 -2.79 7.06
C MET A 63 9.44 -3.33 6.31
N LYS A 64 10.66 -3.07 6.82
CA LYS A 64 11.92 -3.66 6.32
C LYS A 64 11.86 -5.19 6.30
N TRP A 65 11.29 -5.81 7.34
CA TRP A 65 11.09 -7.26 7.40
C TRP A 65 9.97 -7.74 6.48
N LEU A 66 8.87 -6.99 6.37
CA LEU A 66 7.77 -7.34 5.49
C LEU A 66 8.23 -7.43 4.02
N ARG A 67 9.00 -6.44 3.54
CA ARG A 67 9.51 -6.39 2.16
C ARG A 67 10.35 -7.60 1.79
N ARG A 68 11.27 -8.04 2.67
CA ARG A 68 12.19 -9.17 2.43
C ARG A 68 11.60 -10.56 2.65
N SER A 69 10.42 -10.65 3.27
CA SER A 69 9.84 -11.92 3.70
C SER A 69 8.95 -12.57 2.64
N ALA A 70 8.82 -13.90 2.68
CA ALA A 70 7.83 -14.63 1.91
C ALA A 70 6.42 -14.49 2.50
N PHE A 71 5.38 -14.81 1.71
CA PHE A 71 3.97 -14.63 2.10
C PHE A 71 3.59 -15.22 3.48
N PRO A 72 3.99 -16.45 3.86
CA PRO A 72 3.66 -17.00 5.18
C PRO A 72 4.18 -16.14 6.33
N HIS A 73 5.42 -15.64 6.23
CA HIS A 73 6.01 -14.79 7.28
C HIS A 73 5.44 -13.37 7.24
N ARG A 74 5.11 -12.84 6.05
CA ARG A 74 4.38 -11.57 5.92
C ARG A 74 3.05 -11.61 6.67
N LEU A 75 2.34 -12.74 6.63
CA LEU A 75 1.10 -12.91 7.38
C LEU A 75 1.34 -12.85 8.90
N ASN A 76 2.38 -13.51 9.41
CA ASN A 76 2.75 -13.41 10.83
C ASN A 76 3.06 -11.97 11.25
N LEU A 77 3.79 -11.23 10.41
CA LEU A 77 4.08 -9.82 10.64
C LEU A 77 2.79 -8.96 10.64
N PHE A 78 1.81 -9.28 9.79
CA PHE A 78 0.50 -8.62 9.83
C PHE A 78 -0.29 -8.96 11.08
N TYR A 79 -0.20 -10.19 11.61
CA TYR A 79 -0.83 -10.52 12.89
C TYR A 79 -0.20 -9.74 14.05
N LEU A 80 1.12 -9.55 14.04
CA LEU A 80 1.80 -8.66 14.98
C LEU A 80 1.30 -7.22 14.88
N ALA A 81 1.27 -6.64 13.67
CA ALA A 81 0.78 -5.27 13.47
C ALA A 81 -0.67 -5.12 13.94
N ASN A 82 -1.52 -6.10 13.61
CA ASN A 82 -2.91 -6.14 14.07
C ASN A 82 -3.02 -6.11 15.60
N ASP A 83 -2.24 -6.95 16.31
CA ASP A 83 -2.29 -6.98 17.77
C ASP A 83 -1.82 -5.65 18.39
N VAL A 84 -0.72 -5.08 17.88
CA VAL A 84 -0.21 -3.77 18.32
C VAL A 84 -1.24 -2.67 18.10
N ILE A 85 -1.81 -2.55 16.90
CA ILE A 85 -2.78 -1.51 16.52
C ILE A 85 -4.06 -1.59 17.37
N GLN A 86 -4.53 -2.80 17.67
CA GLN A 86 -5.72 -2.99 18.50
C GLN A 86 -5.44 -2.69 19.98
N ASN A 87 -4.29 -3.11 20.50
CA ASN A 87 -3.94 -2.98 21.91
C ASN A 87 -3.28 -1.63 22.29
N CYS A 88 -2.84 -0.84 21.31
CA CYS A 88 -2.10 0.39 21.59
C CYS A 88 -2.91 1.43 22.38
N LYS A 89 -4.23 1.54 22.14
CA LYS A 89 -5.11 2.48 22.86
C LYS A 89 -5.10 2.21 24.37
N ARG A 90 -5.31 0.95 24.77
CA ARG A 90 -5.35 0.56 26.20
C ARG A 90 -3.98 0.62 26.90
N LYS A 91 -2.88 0.65 26.14
CA LYS A 91 -1.51 0.78 26.66
C LYS A 91 -0.97 2.21 26.59
N ASN A 92 -1.83 3.20 26.32
CA ASN A 92 -1.46 4.61 26.15
C ASN A 92 -0.35 4.80 25.09
N ALA A 93 -0.47 4.07 23.97
CA ALA A 93 0.50 4.01 22.88
C ALA A 93 -0.18 4.29 21.53
N ILE A 94 -1.25 5.08 21.52
CA ILE A 94 -2.12 5.32 20.35
C ILE A 94 -1.35 5.80 19.10
N VAL A 95 -0.18 6.42 19.29
CA VAL A 95 0.77 6.84 18.25
C VAL A 95 1.11 5.73 17.24
N PHE A 96 1.04 4.45 17.65
CA PHE A 96 1.23 3.34 16.72
C PHE A 96 0.19 3.32 15.60
N ARG A 97 -1.06 3.75 15.83
CA ARG A 97 -2.08 3.80 14.76
C ARG A 97 -1.65 4.75 13.66
N ASP A 98 -1.27 5.97 14.03
CA ASP A 98 -0.86 6.99 13.06
C ASP A 98 0.39 6.54 12.31
N THR A 99 1.38 5.99 13.03
CA THR A 99 2.63 5.50 12.43
C THR A 99 2.40 4.33 11.47
N PHE A 100 1.53 3.37 11.83
CA PHE A 100 1.21 2.26 10.93
C PHE A 100 0.39 2.72 9.73
N ALA A 101 -0.51 3.70 9.89
CA ALA A 101 -1.33 4.21 8.80
C ALA A 101 -0.50 4.70 7.60
N GLU A 102 0.68 5.28 7.85
CA GLU A 102 1.60 5.74 6.80
C GLU A 102 2.16 4.61 5.93
N VAL A 103 2.40 3.42 6.50
CA VAL A 103 3.05 2.30 5.81
C VAL A 103 2.07 1.22 5.34
N LEU A 104 0.85 1.20 5.88
CA LEU A 104 -0.15 0.17 5.60
C LEU A 104 -0.56 0.07 4.12
N PRO A 105 -0.71 1.17 3.34
CA PRO A 105 -1.02 1.08 1.92
C PRO A 105 0.04 0.31 1.12
N GLU A 106 1.31 0.60 1.37
CA GLU A 106 2.42 -0.14 0.76
C GLU A 106 2.43 -1.59 1.25
N ALA A 107 2.28 -1.82 2.56
CA ALA A 107 2.27 -3.15 3.14
C ALA A 107 1.15 -4.05 2.57
N ALA A 108 -0.05 -3.49 2.38
CA ALA A 108 -1.19 -4.19 1.77
C ALA A 108 -0.87 -4.65 0.34
N SER A 109 -0.10 -3.86 -0.41
CA SER A 109 0.30 -4.21 -1.77
C SER A 109 1.26 -5.42 -1.84
N LEU A 110 1.93 -5.75 -0.72
CA LEU A 110 2.88 -6.86 -0.60
C LEU A 110 2.24 -8.18 -0.18
N VAL A 111 0.93 -8.22 0.11
CA VAL A 111 0.23 -9.41 0.63
C VAL A 111 -1.00 -9.78 -0.20
N LYS A 112 -0.92 -9.53 -1.51
CA LYS A 112 -1.97 -9.83 -2.51
C LYS A 112 -2.15 -11.32 -2.83
N ASP A 113 -1.22 -12.17 -2.39
CA ASP A 113 -1.26 -13.59 -2.72
C ASP A 113 -2.49 -14.29 -2.10
N PRO A 114 -3.21 -15.14 -2.86
CA PRO A 114 -4.41 -15.82 -2.38
C PRO A 114 -4.21 -16.65 -1.10
N SER A 115 -2.98 -17.12 -0.82
CA SER A 115 -2.68 -17.88 0.40
C SER A 115 -2.82 -17.06 1.69
N VAL A 116 -2.69 -15.74 1.61
CA VAL A 116 -2.72 -14.85 2.80
C VAL A 116 -3.77 -13.75 2.70
N SER A 117 -4.19 -13.34 1.49
CA SER A 117 -5.03 -12.16 1.27
C SER A 117 -6.37 -12.21 2.02
N LYS A 118 -7.03 -13.37 2.11
CA LYS A 118 -8.28 -13.53 2.88
C LYS A 118 -8.10 -13.22 4.37
N SER A 119 -6.96 -13.61 4.94
CA SER A 119 -6.63 -13.33 6.34
C SER A 119 -6.37 -11.84 6.55
N ILE A 120 -5.71 -11.18 5.59
CA ILE A 120 -5.48 -9.73 5.62
C ILE A 120 -6.79 -8.95 5.46
N GLU A 121 -7.67 -9.37 4.55
CA GLU A 121 -9.00 -8.76 4.37
C GLU A 121 -9.83 -8.84 5.65
N ARG A 122 -9.78 -9.98 6.35
CA ARG A 122 -10.41 -10.14 7.66
C ARG A 122 -9.85 -9.15 8.69
N ILE A 123 -8.54 -8.89 8.70
CA ILE A 123 -7.93 -7.89 9.60
C ILE A 123 -8.48 -6.49 9.30
N PHE A 124 -8.53 -6.09 8.02
CA PHE A 124 -9.06 -4.78 7.63
C PHE A 124 -10.54 -4.63 7.98
N LYS A 125 -11.35 -5.67 7.81
CA LYS A 125 -12.75 -5.69 8.25
C LYS A 125 -12.88 -5.50 9.77
N ILE A 126 -12.03 -6.15 10.56
CA ILE A 126 -12.03 -5.95 12.03
C ILE A 126 -11.68 -4.50 12.40
N TRP A 127 -10.76 -3.88 11.67
CA TRP A 127 -10.40 -2.47 11.89
C TRP A 127 -11.55 -1.52 11.54
N GLU A 128 -12.28 -1.81 10.47
CA GLU A 128 -13.50 -1.10 10.07
C GLU A 128 -14.60 -1.23 11.14
N ASP A 129 -14.96 -2.46 11.51
CA ASP A 129 -16.03 -2.76 12.48
C ASP A 129 -15.76 -2.12 13.86
N ARG A 130 -14.48 -1.98 14.23
CA ARG A 130 -14.04 -1.40 15.51
C ARG A 130 -13.67 0.08 15.41
N ASN A 131 -13.88 0.70 14.25
CA ASN A 131 -13.51 2.10 13.97
C ASN A 131 -12.06 2.42 14.39
N VAL A 132 -11.14 1.51 14.05
CA VAL A 132 -9.70 1.63 14.33
C VAL A 132 -9.08 2.71 13.44
N TYR A 133 -9.45 2.70 12.16
CA TYR A 133 -9.12 3.66 11.13
C TYR A 133 -10.41 4.15 10.45
N PRO A 134 -10.42 5.37 9.88
CA PRO A 134 -11.57 5.87 9.15
C PRO A 134 -11.84 5.05 7.89
N GLU A 135 -13.10 5.07 7.43
CA GLU A 135 -13.56 4.29 6.28
C GLU A 135 -12.73 4.53 5.02
N GLU A 136 -12.34 5.79 4.74
CA GLU A 136 -11.49 6.15 3.60
C GLU A 136 -10.14 5.40 3.62
N THR A 137 -9.49 5.32 4.79
CA THR A 137 -8.25 4.56 4.94
C THR A 137 -8.50 3.07 4.71
N ILE A 138 -9.57 2.51 5.30
CA ILE A 138 -9.92 1.10 5.11
C ILE A 138 -10.15 0.77 3.63
N LEU A 139 -10.87 1.64 2.91
CA LEU A 139 -11.11 1.47 1.47
C LEU A 139 -9.81 1.45 0.67
N ALA A 140 -8.91 2.41 0.91
CA ALA A 140 -7.60 2.45 0.26
C ALA A 140 -6.78 1.17 0.51
N LEU A 141 -6.83 0.62 1.73
CA LEU A 141 -6.15 -0.64 2.07
C LEU A 141 -6.77 -1.84 1.35
N LYS A 142 -8.10 -1.92 1.29
CA LYS A 142 -8.82 -2.96 0.55
C LYS A 142 -8.52 -2.90 -0.96
N GLU A 143 -8.39 -1.70 -1.53
CA GLU A 143 -8.00 -1.52 -2.94
C GLU A 143 -6.55 -1.91 -3.20
N ALA A 144 -5.64 -1.54 -2.30
CA ALA A 144 -4.24 -1.94 -2.35
C ALA A 144 -4.07 -3.47 -2.26
N LEU A 145 -4.93 -4.17 -1.52
CA LEU A 145 -4.98 -5.63 -1.45
C LEU A 145 -5.63 -6.26 -2.70
N SER A 146 -6.65 -5.61 -3.26
CA SER A 146 -7.47 -6.13 -4.36
C SER A 146 -6.93 -5.82 -5.76
N THR A 147 -5.82 -5.10 -5.89
CA THR A 147 -5.24 -4.70 -7.20
C THR A 147 -4.62 -5.86 -8.00
N THR A 148 -5.11 -7.08 -7.79
CA THR A 148 -4.97 -8.18 -8.72
C THR A 148 -6.33 -8.30 -9.45
N PHE A 149 -6.37 -7.97 -10.77
CA PHE A 149 -7.45 -8.25 -11.73
C PHE A 149 -8.56 -7.22 -12.06
N LYS A 150 -8.69 -6.03 -11.43
CA LYS A 150 -9.71 -5.06 -11.91
C LYS A 150 -9.37 -4.45 -13.29
N THR A 151 -8.08 -4.29 -13.63
CA THR A 151 -7.65 -3.77 -14.94
C THR A 151 -7.94 -4.72 -16.11
N GLN A 152 -7.97 -6.04 -15.88
CA GLN A 152 -8.19 -7.03 -16.95
C GLN A 152 -9.67 -7.37 -17.17
N LYS A 153 -10.49 -7.41 -16.11
CA LYS A 153 -11.92 -7.75 -16.26
C LYS A 153 -12.72 -6.61 -16.89
N GLN A 154 -12.41 -5.36 -16.53
CA GLN A 154 -13.10 -4.20 -17.10
C GLN A 154 -12.69 -3.92 -18.56
N LEU A 155 -11.48 -4.33 -18.98
CA LEU A 155 -11.02 -4.29 -20.37
C LEU A 155 -11.56 -5.47 -21.22
N LYS A 156 -11.70 -6.67 -20.64
CA LYS A 156 -12.28 -7.84 -21.35
C LYS A 156 -13.80 -7.76 -21.49
N GLU A 157 -14.51 -7.16 -20.54
CA GLU A 157 -15.96 -6.91 -20.68
C GLU A 157 -16.30 -5.78 -21.67
N THR A 158 -15.36 -4.88 -21.96
CA THR A 158 -15.53 -3.83 -23.00
C THR A 158 -15.13 -4.31 -24.41
N LEU A 159 -14.29 -5.34 -24.55
CA LEU A 159 -13.90 -5.91 -25.86
C LEU A 159 -14.85 -7.01 -26.38
N ASN A 160 -15.70 -7.62 -25.53
CA ASN A 160 -16.56 -8.75 -25.94
C ASN A 160 -18.03 -8.37 -26.23
N LYS A 161 -18.38 -7.08 -26.27
CA LYS A 161 -19.67 -6.62 -26.79
C LYS A 161 -19.50 -6.09 -28.21
N GLN A 162 -19.39 -7.00 -29.18
CA GLN A 162 -19.82 -6.70 -30.54
C GLN A 162 -21.35 -6.74 -30.58
N PRO A 163 -22.06 -5.63 -30.85
CA PRO A 163 -23.46 -5.73 -31.23
C PRO A 163 -23.51 -6.06 -32.72
N ASN A 164 -23.63 -7.35 -33.04
CA ASN A 164 -24.17 -7.75 -34.32
C ASN A 164 -25.68 -7.46 -34.31
N LYS A 165 -26.16 -6.51 -35.12
CA LYS A 165 -27.51 -6.55 -35.72
C LYS A 165 -27.74 -5.50 -36.83
N PRO A 166 -28.51 -5.87 -37.87
CA PRO A 166 -28.65 -5.13 -39.12
C PRO A 166 -29.69 -3.99 -39.04
N TRP A 167 -29.46 -2.97 -39.87
CA TRP A 167 -30.33 -1.80 -40.03
C TRP A 167 -31.78 -2.15 -40.44
N LYS A 168 -32.77 -1.63 -39.70
CA LYS A 168 -34.13 -1.36 -40.20
C LYS A 168 -34.47 0.12 -40.03
N LYS A 169 -35.03 0.70 -41.09
CA LYS A 169 -35.48 2.11 -41.22
C LYS A 169 -36.86 2.34 -40.58
N SER A 170 -37.18 3.64 -40.44
CA SER A 170 -38.49 4.30 -40.24
C SER A 170 -38.81 4.67 -38.78
N GLN A 171 -39.48 5.78 -38.45
CA GLN A 171 -39.71 7.12 -39.01
C GLN A 171 -40.43 7.91 -37.89
N THR A 172 -40.21 9.23 -37.80
CA THR A 172 -41.10 10.31 -37.27
C THR A 172 -41.60 10.38 -35.79
N SER A 173 -41.38 11.58 -35.20
CA SER A 173 -42.39 12.49 -34.58
C SER A 173 -42.44 12.71 -33.04
N ALA A 174 -42.13 13.98 -32.67
CA ALA A 174 -42.80 14.89 -31.70
C ALA A 174 -42.67 14.79 -30.15
N ASN A 175 -42.09 15.88 -29.62
CA ASN A 175 -42.34 16.66 -28.38
C ASN A 175 -41.96 16.15 -26.95
N PRO A 176 -41.59 17.06 -26.01
CA PRO A 176 -40.65 16.79 -24.93
C PRO A 176 -41.30 16.68 -23.54
N LYS A 177 -40.63 15.98 -22.62
CA LYS A 177 -40.50 16.33 -21.19
C LYS A 177 -39.58 15.34 -20.47
N ALA A 178 -38.84 15.90 -19.51
CA ALA A 178 -38.06 15.24 -18.45
C ALA A 178 -36.70 14.63 -18.85
N ALA A 179 -35.63 15.32 -18.43
CA ALA A 179 -34.49 14.80 -17.65
C ALA A 179 -33.30 15.78 -17.83
N LEU A 180 -33.11 16.75 -16.94
CA LEU A 180 -32.36 16.63 -15.68
C LEU A 180 -30.85 16.44 -15.89
N LYS A 181 -30.10 17.44 -15.39
CA LYS A 181 -28.66 17.47 -15.02
C LYS A 181 -27.64 17.90 -16.10
N SER A 182 -27.36 19.20 -16.08
CA SER A 182 -26.03 19.86 -16.15
C SER A 182 -24.86 18.93 -16.48
N LYS A 183 -24.17 18.97 -17.62
CA LYS A 183 -23.52 20.08 -18.36
C LYS A 183 -22.36 20.79 -17.63
N ILE A 184 -21.57 20.06 -16.84
CA ILE A 184 -20.18 20.39 -16.43
C ILE A 184 -19.54 19.03 -16.11
N VAL A 185 -18.83 18.31 -16.98
CA VAL A 185 -17.51 18.56 -17.56
C VAL A 185 -17.49 17.84 -18.92
N ALA A 186 -17.72 18.60 -19.99
CA ALA A 186 -17.29 18.19 -21.32
C ALA A 186 -15.83 18.64 -21.49
N GLU A 187 -15.05 17.86 -22.24
CA GLU A 187 -13.63 18.07 -22.60
C GLU A 187 -12.58 17.51 -21.61
N PHE A 188 -12.67 16.23 -21.24
CA PHE A 188 -11.45 15.42 -21.16
C PHE A 188 -11.43 14.53 -22.40
N ARG A 189 -10.73 15.00 -23.43
CA ARG A 189 -10.70 14.39 -24.76
C ARG A 189 -9.34 13.72 -24.96
N PRO A 190 -9.14 12.46 -24.51
CA PRO A 190 -7.89 11.73 -24.71
C PRO A 190 -7.60 11.41 -26.19
N GLN A 191 -8.41 11.91 -27.13
CA GLN A 191 -8.26 11.65 -28.55
C GLN A 191 -6.93 12.16 -29.11
N SER A 192 -6.41 13.29 -28.63
CA SER A 192 -5.09 13.78 -29.06
C SER A 192 -3.96 12.83 -28.65
N LEU A 193 -4.05 12.24 -27.44
CA LEU A 193 -3.07 11.28 -26.95
C LEU A 193 -3.17 9.94 -27.68
N ILE A 194 -4.40 9.51 -28.01
CA ILE A 194 -4.63 8.30 -28.80
C ILE A 194 -4.06 8.47 -30.21
N ASP A 195 -4.29 9.63 -30.85
CA ASP A 195 -3.77 9.92 -32.19
C ASP A 195 -2.24 10.03 -32.17
N GLU A 196 -1.65 10.61 -31.12
CA GLU A 196 -0.20 10.70 -30.94
C GLU A 196 0.45 9.31 -30.76
N LEU A 197 -0.18 8.42 -29.97
CA LEU A 197 0.29 7.04 -29.82
C LEU A 197 0.17 6.24 -31.12
N LEU A 198 -0.89 6.47 -31.92
CA LEU A 198 -1.05 5.81 -33.22
C LEU A 198 -0.04 6.32 -34.25
N LEU A 199 0.28 7.62 -34.23
CA LEU A 199 1.34 8.21 -35.05
C LEU A 199 2.71 7.64 -34.67
N TYR A 200 3.00 7.53 -33.37
CA TYR A 200 4.26 6.99 -32.90
C TYR A 200 4.44 5.52 -33.31
N LYS A 201 3.41 4.70 -33.14
CA LYS A 201 3.44 3.29 -33.56
C LYS A 201 3.66 3.13 -35.07
N ARG A 202 3.00 3.95 -35.90
CA ARG A 202 3.24 3.96 -37.35
C ARG A 202 4.67 4.40 -37.69
N SER A 203 5.25 5.29 -36.91
CA SER A 203 6.65 5.72 -37.11
C SER A 203 7.65 4.63 -36.73
N GLU A 204 7.42 3.88 -35.64
CA GLU A 204 8.23 2.72 -35.25
C GLU A 204 8.23 1.65 -36.34
N ASP A 205 7.04 1.29 -36.86
CA ASP A 205 6.91 0.30 -37.94
C ASP A 205 7.68 0.74 -39.21
N GLN A 206 7.76 2.05 -39.47
CA GLN A 206 8.45 2.60 -40.63
C GLN A 206 9.97 2.68 -40.43
N ILE A 207 10.44 2.85 -39.18
CA ILE A 207 11.85 2.77 -38.80
C ILE A 207 12.31 1.30 -38.91
N GLU A 208 11.54 0.36 -38.36
CA GLU A 208 11.86 -1.07 -38.40
C GLU A 208 11.92 -1.61 -39.84
N LEU A 209 11.05 -1.10 -40.73
CA LEU A 209 11.05 -1.46 -42.16
C LEU A 209 12.24 -0.85 -42.94
N LYS A 210 12.76 0.31 -42.49
CA LYS A 210 13.97 0.93 -43.06
C LYS A 210 15.24 0.26 -42.56
N GLU A 211 15.27 -0.19 -41.31
CA GLU A 211 16.39 -0.93 -40.73
C GLU A 211 16.58 -2.30 -41.42
N LYS A 212 15.48 -2.96 -41.79
CA LYS A 212 15.50 -4.23 -42.55
C LYS A 212 15.91 -4.10 -44.03
N GLN A 213 16.02 -2.89 -44.57
CA GLN A 213 16.38 -2.65 -45.99
C GLN A 213 17.78 -2.04 -46.17
N LEU A 214 18.55 -1.87 -45.10
CA LEU A 214 19.95 -1.47 -45.22
C LEU A 214 20.81 -2.68 -45.64
N PRO A 215 21.62 -2.58 -46.73
CA PRO A 215 22.59 -3.61 -47.08
C PRO A 215 23.71 -3.69 -46.01
N PRO A 216 24.42 -4.83 -45.90
CA PRO A 216 25.49 -5.02 -44.94
C PRO A 216 26.68 -4.07 -45.16
#